data_AF-A0A015TXD1-F1
#
_entry.id   AF-A0A015TXD1-F1
#
_cell.length_a   1.000
_cell.length_b   1.000
_cell.length_c   1.000
_cell.angle_alpha   90.00
_cell.angle_beta   90.00
_cell.angle_gamma   90.00
#
_symmetry.space_group_name_H-M   'P 1'
#
loop_
_entity.id
_entity.type
_entity.pdbx_description
1 polymer ?
#
loop_
_entity_poly.entity_id
_entity_poly.type
_entity_poly.pdbx_seq_one_letter_code
_entity_poly.pdbx_strand_id
1 'polypeptide(L)' 'MLGEAKERVLSFGEFSPEHQYKGETFTIHWGDGTKDVVKFDLYITWKKQNPTIHKRLYLNDKEYSKDSFLIKIVK' A
#
# COMPACT_ATOMS: atom_id res chain seq x y z
N MET A 1 19.96 28.15 4.86
CA MET A 1 18.73 27.62 4.23
C MET A 1 18.95 26.13 4.01
N LEU A 2 18.55 25.28 4.96
CA LEU A 2 18.53 23.82 4.76
C LEU A 2 17.38 23.55 3.78
N GLY A 3 17.69 23.10 2.56
CA GLY A 3 16.67 22.80 1.55
C GLY A 3 15.69 21.77 2.08
N GLU A 4 14.40 21.94 1.77
CA GLU A 4 13.37 20.95 2.11
C GLU A 4 13.79 19.58 1.57
N ALA A 5 13.80 18.57 2.46
CA ALA A 5 14.06 17.20 2.05
C ALA A 5 12.98 16.80 1.04
N LYS A 6 13.38 16.45 -0.18
CA LYS A 6 12.45 15.96 -1.21
C LYS A 6 11.72 14.73 -0.67
N GLU A 7 10.41 14.83 -0.53
CA GLU A 7 9.58 13.67 -0.18
C GLU A 7 9.73 12.60 -1.27
N ARG A 8 10.11 11.38 -0.84
CA ARG A 8 10.15 10.21 -1.72
C ARG A 8 8.89 9.39 -1.48
N VAL A 9 8.24 9.00 -2.57
CA VAL A 9 7.00 8.21 -2.52
C VAL A 9 7.19 6.97 -3.36
N LEU A 10 6.84 5.80 -2.80
CA LEU A 10 6.63 4.58 -3.56
C LEU A 10 5.17 4.47 -3.93
N SER A 11 4.92 4.33 -5.23
CA SER A 11 3.63 3.92 -5.77
C SER A 11 3.73 2.49 -6.26
N PHE A 12 2.67 1.71 -6.05
CA PHE A 12 2.53 0.37 -6.57
C PHE A 12 1.06 0.07 -6.84
N GLY A 13 0.81 -0.97 -7.63
CA GLY A 13 -0.52 -1.53 -7.78
C GLY A 13 -1.37 -0.95 -8.90
N GLU A 14 -0.89 -1.13 -10.14
CA GLU A 14 -1.77 -1.30 -11.31
C GLU A 14 -2.51 -2.65 -11.24
N PHE A 15 -3.02 -2.99 -10.06
CA PHE A 15 -3.67 -4.25 -9.76
C PHE A 15 -5.16 -4.13 -10.08
N SER A 16 -5.73 -5.16 -10.69
CA SER A 16 -7.18 -5.27 -10.82
C SER A 16 -7.80 -5.82 -9.52
N PRO A 17 -8.84 -5.17 -8.95
CA PRO A 17 -9.56 -5.68 -7.78
C PRO A 17 -10.35 -6.97 -8.07
N GLU A 18 -10.46 -7.38 -9.34
CA GLU A 18 -11.06 -8.66 -9.74
C GLU A 18 -10.23 -9.86 -9.29
N HIS A 19 -8.93 -9.68 -9.07
CA HIS A 19 -8.05 -10.73 -8.57
C HIS A 19 -8.19 -11.01 -7.06
N GLN A 20 -9.04 -10.23 -6.35
CA GLN A 20 -9.40 -10.49 -4.96
C GLN A 20 -8.21 -10.53 -3.97
N TYR A 21 -7.25 -9.62 -4.13
CA TYR A 21 -6.10 -9.51 -3.23
C TYR A 21 -6.53 -9.19 -1.80
N LYS A 22 -6.23 -10.09 -0.86
CA LYS A 22 -6.63 -10.00 0.55
C LYS A 22 -5.44 -10.29 1.44
N GLY A 23 -4.88 -9.25 2.05
CA GLY A 23 -3.70 -9.36 2.91
C GLY A 23 -2.41 -9.68 2.15
N GLU A 24 -2.35 -9.36 0.86
CA GLU A 24 -1.14 -9.57 0.06
C GLU A 24 0.02 -8.78 0.62
N THR A 25 1.22 -9.37 0.60
CA THR A 25 2.37 -8.81 1.29
C THR A 25 3.60 -8.79 0.38
N PHE A 26 4.35 -7.70 0.43
CA PHE A 26 5.72 -7.64 -0.08
C PHE A 26 6.64 -6.94 0.92
N THR A 27 7.95 -7.20 0.80
CA THR A 27 8.97 -6.62 1.69
C THR A 27 9.89 -5.70 0.91
N ILE A 28 10.14 -4.51 1.45
CA ILE A 28 11.16 -3.59 0.95
C ILE A 28 12.43 -3.85 1.75
N HIS A 29 13.45 -4.38 1.08
CA HIS A 29 14.79 -4.53 1.64
C HIS A 29 15.64 -3.32 1.26
N TRP A 30 16.20 -2.63 2.26
CA TRP A 30 16.87 -1.35 2.01
C TRP A 30 18.39 -1.42 1.87
N GLY A 31 18.99 -2.58 2.09
CA GLY A 31 20.43 -2.81 1.97
C GLY A 31 21.26 -2.44 3.21
N ASP A 32 20.69 -1.72 4.19
CA ASP A 32 21.30 -1.40 5.49
C ASP A 32 20.94 -2.41 6.60
N GLY A 33 20.29 -3.52 6.23
CA GLY A 33 19.76 -4.53 7.15
C GLY A 33 18.36 -4.21 7.69
N THR A 34 17.84 -3.00 7.50
CA THR A 34 16.44 -2.66 7.80
C THR A 34 15.51 -3.12 6.68
N LYS A 35 14.24 -3.33 7.03
CA LYS A 35 13.18 -3.69 6.09
C LYS A 35 11.86 -3.06 6.49
N ASP A 36 11.01 -2.83 5.51
CA ASP A 36 9.60 -2.52 5.71
C ASP A 36 8.74 -3.63 5.10
N VAL A 37 7.66 -3.98 5.78
CA VAL A 37 6.67 -4.94 5.28
C VAL A 37 5.43 -4.15 4.87
N VAL A 38 5.07 -4.26 3.59
CA VAL A 38 3.85 -3.67 3.04
C VAL A 38 2.83 -4.77 2.89
N LYS A 39 1.65 -4.57 3.48
CA LYS A 39 0.49 -5.44 3.30
C LYS A 39 -0.66 -4.65 2.72
N PHE A 40 -1.39 -5.21 1.77
CA PHE A 40 -2.51 -4.52 1.14
C PHE A 40 -3.71 -5.42 0.87
N ASP A 41 -4.88 -4.79 0.85
CA ASP A 41 -6.12 -5.34 0.33
C ASP A 41 -6.51 -4.59 -0.94
N LEU A 42 -6.92 -5.32 -1.98
CA LEU A 42 -7.59 -4.79 -3.15
C LEU A 42 -8.57 -5.83 -3.71
N TYR A 43 -9.85 -5.71 -3.34
CA TYR A 43 -10.87 -6.66 -3.76
C TYR A 43 -12.25 -6.02 -3.93
N ILE A 44 -13.10 -6.64 -4.75
CA ILE A 44 -14.51 -6.24 -4.91
C ILE A 44 -15.40 -7.15 -4.09
N THR A 45 -16.36 -6.59 -3.35
CA THR A 45 -17.54 -7.31 -2.85
C THR A 45 -18.80 -6.79 -3.52
N TRP A 46 -19.80 -7.66 -3.68
CA TRP A 46 -21.06 -7.32 -4.32
C TRP A 46 -22.20 -7.41 -3.31
N LYS A 47 -23.05 -6.38 -3.25
CA LYS A 47 -24.35 -6.44 -2.57
C LYS A 47 -25.43 -6.16 -3.61
N LYS A 48 -26.13 -7.21 -4.03
CA LYS A 48 -26.96 -7.18 -5.26
C LYS A 48 -26.10 -6.74 -6.45
N GLN A 49 -26.52 -5.73 -7.19
CA GLN A 49 -25.81 -5.17 -8.35
C GLN A 49 -24.85 -4.03 -7.99
N ASN A 50 -24.66 -3.75 -6.70
CA ASN A 50 -23.80 -2.66 -6.24
C ASN A 50 -22.42 -3.21 -5.84
N PRO A 51 -21.35 -2.95 -6.62
CA PRO A 51 -20.00 -3.31 -6.22
C PRO A 51 -19.46 -2.33 -5.18
N THR A 52 -18.63 -2.85 -4.28
CA THR A 52 -17.82 -2.07 -3.36
C THR A 52 -16.38 -2.53 -3.50
N ILE A 53 -15.50 -1.59 -3.84
CA ILE A 53 -14.05 -1.83 -3.87
C ILE A 53 -13.53 -1.60 -2.46
N HIS A 54 -12.85 -2.60 -1.93
CA HIS A 54 -12.13 -2.52 -0.67
C HIS A 54 -10.67 -2.31 -0.99
N LYS A 55 -10.12 -1.24 -0.42
CA LYS A 55 -8.71 -0.91 -0.50
C LYS A 55 -8.20 -0.66 0.90
N ARG A 56 -7.07 -1.27 1.25
CA ARG A 56 -6.36 -1.01 2.51
C ARG A 56 -4.88 -1.18 2.29
N LEU A 57 -4.11 -0.37 2.98
CA LEU A 57 -2.68 -0.37 2.94
C LEU A 57 -2.15 -0.35 4.37
N TYR A 58 -1.20 -1.23 4.65
CA TYR A 58 -0.53 -1.36 5.92
C TYR A 58 0.98 -1.29 5.68
N LEU A 59 1.66 -0.58 6.58
CA LEU A 59 3.12 -0.52 6.64
C LEU A 59 3.54 -0.98 8.03
N ASN A 60 4.32 -2.07 8.10
CA ASN A 60 4.75 -2.69 9.36
C ASN A 60 3.57 -2.93 10.31
N ASP A 61 2.53 -3.57 9.79
CA ASP A 61 1.26 -3.91 10.45
C ASP A 61 0.42 -2.72 10.96
N LYS A 62 0.84 -1.49 10.70
CA LYS A 62 0.04 -0.28 10.98
C LYS A 62 -0.74 0.11 9.74
N GLU A 63 -2.03 0.38 9.89
CA GLU A 63 -2.86 0.92 8.81
C GLU A 63 -2.28 2.27 8.38
N TYR A 64 -2.02 2.39 7.08
CA TYR A 64 -1.36 3.54 6.47
C TYR A 64 -2.33 4.33 5.58
N SER A 65 -3.19 3.63 4.82
CA SER A 65 -4.20 4.26 3.98
C SER A 65 -5.37 3.32 3.69
N LYS A 66 -6.54 3.90 3.40
CA LYS A 66 -7.72 3.17 2.89
C LYS A 66 -7.98 3.43 1.41
N ASP A 67 -7.37 4.46 0.85
CA ASP A 67 -7.75 4.95 -0.49
C ASP A 67 -6.55 5.03 -1.44
N SER A 68 -5.32 4.92 -0.92
CA SER A 68 -4.08 5.13 -1.68
C SER A 68 -3.11 3.94 -1.57
N PHE A 69 -2.37 3.69 -2.67
CA PHE A 69 -1.19 2.82 -2.68
C PHE A 69 0.09 3.64 -2.87
N LEU A 70 0.12 4.77 -2.17
CA LEU A 70 1.28 5.64 -2.05
C LEU A 70 1.81 5.49 -0.63
N ILE A 71 3.09 5.15 -0.51
CA ILE A 71 3.81 5.13 0.76
C ILE A 71 4.86 6.22 0.71
N LYS A 72 4.82 7.16 1.65
CA LYS A 72 5.96 8.04 1.89
C LYS A 72 7.08 7.22 2.49
N ILE A 73 8.22 7.23 1.82
CA ILE A 73 9.43 6.58 2.28
C ILE A 73 10.32 7.65 2.87
N VAL A 74 10.59 7.54 4.16
CA VAL A 74 11.57 8.37 4.86
C VAL A 74 12.76 7.48 5.13
N LYS A 75 13.90 7.82 4.52
CA LYS A 75 15.15 7.11 4.68
C LYS A 75 16.34 8.03 4.53
#